data_AF-A0A951I539-F1
#
_entry.id   AF-A0A951I539-F1
#
_cell.length_a   1.000
_cell.length_b   1.000
_cell.length_c   1.000
_cell.angle_alpha   90.00
_cell.angle_beta   90.00
_cell.angle_gamma   90.00
#
_symmetry.space_group_name_H-M   'P 1'
#
loop_
_entity.id
_entity.type
_entity.pdbx_description
1 polymer ?
#
loop_
_entity_poly.entity_id
_entity_poly.type
_entity_poly.pdbx_seq_one_letter_code
_entity_poly.pdbx_strand_id
1 'polypeptide(L)' 'MSTETPLELKKTVNLPKTNFGQKANLGQMEPARLKKWAEMDLYGLIRRAREGAEKFILHDGPPY' A
#
# COMPACT_ATOMS: atom_id res chain seq x y z
N MET A 1 -1.86 -43.64 32.93
CA MET A 1 -0.96 -42.77 32.15
C MET A 1 -1.78 -41.60 31.64
N SER A 2 -1.88 -40.54 32.44
CA SER A 2 -2.70 -39.37 32.12
C SER A 2 -2.01 -38.57 31.01
N THR A 3 -2.71 -38.40 29.89
CA THR A 3 -2.23 -37.58 28.77
C THR A 3 -2.44 -36.11 29.11
N GLU A 4 -1.41 -35.44 29.64
CA GLU A 4 -1.42 -33.98 29.75
C GLU A 4 -1.39 -33.39 28.33
N THR A 5 -2.49 -32.73 27.96
CA THR A 5 -2.57 -32.00 26.69
C THR A 5 -1.72 -30.74 26.84
N PRO A 6 -0.70 -30.50 26.00
CA PRO A 6 0.12 -29.30 26.11
C PRO A 6 -0.75 -28.05 25.98
N LEU A 7 -0.69 -27.17 26.98
CA LEU A 7 -1.36 -25.86 26.93
C LEU A 7 -0.82 -25.06 25.73
N GLU A 8 -1.67 -24.77 24.75
CA GLU A 8 -1.33 -23.99 23.57
C GLU A 8 -1.25 -22.48 23.88
N LEU A 9 -0.21 -22.08 24.62
CA LEU A 9 0.04 -20.69 25.05
C LEU A 9 0.17 -19.71 23.87
N LYS A 10 0.54 -20.19 22.67
CA LYS A 10 0.64 -19.35 21.46
C LYS A 10 -0.70 -18.70 21.08
N LYS A 11 -1.83 -19.31 21.43
CA LYS A 11 -3.19 -18.79 21.14
C LYS A 11 -3.67 -17.75 22.16
N THR A 12 -3.00 -17.63 23.32
CA THR A 12 -3.40 -16.70 24.39
C THR A 12 -2.74 -15.32 24.26
N VAL A 13 -1.82 -15.16 23.31
CA VAL A 13 -1.06 -13.92 23.10
C VAL A 13 -1.63 -13.11 21.92
N ASN A 14 -1.90 -11.83 22.15
CA ASN A 14 -2.39 -10.92 21.10
C ASN A 14 -1.23 -10.37 20.26
N LEU A 15 -0.73 -11.17 19.31
CA LEU A 15 0.35 -10.76 18.42
C LEU A 15 -0.17 -9.94 17.23
N PRO A 16 0.56 -8.90 16.78
CA PRO A 16 0.23 -8.17 15.57
C PRO A 16 0.24 -9.10 14.35
N LYS A 17 -0.81 -9.00 13.52
CA LYS A 17 -0.92 -9.72 12.25
C LYS A 17 -1.05 -8.71 11.13
N THR A 18 -0.28 -8.89 10.08
CA THR A 18 -0.35 -8.06 8.88
C THR A 18 -0.11 -8.91 7.64
N ASN A 19 -0.82 -8.57 6.57
CA ASN A 19 -0.56 -9.11 5.24
C ASN A 19 0.59 -8.37 4.54
N PHE A 20 1.12 -7.31 5.17
CA PHE A 20 2.25 -6.56 4.66
C PHE A 20 3.52 -7.42 4.72
N GLY A 21 4.11 -7.68 3.56
CA GLY A 21 5.35 -8.42 3.45
C GLY A 21 6.50 -7.66 4.10
N GLN A 22 7.35 -8.36 4.88
CA GLN A 22 8.55 -7.76 5.45
C GLN A 22 9.59 -7.37 4.38
N LYS A 23 9.58 -8.06 3.23
CA LYS A 23 10.41 -7.72 2.06
C LYS A 23 9.59 -6.90 1.06
N ALA A 24 10.17 -5.82 0.54
CA ALA A 24 9.46 -4.88 -0.32
C ALA A 24 9.15 -5.42 -1.73
N ASN A 25 10.05 -6.20 -2.33
CA ASN A 25 9.90 -6.77 -3.67
C ASN A 25 9.53 -5.72 -4.75
N LEU A 26 10.22 -4.57 -4.74
CA LEU A 26 9.83 -3.38 -5.51
C LEU A 26 9.75 -3.60 -7.02
N GLY A 27 10.67 -4.38 -7.59
CA GLY A 27 10.68 -4.66 -9.04
C GLY A 27 9.39 -5.30 -9.56
N GLN A 28 8.64 -6.02 -8.72
CA GLN A 28 7.32 -6.58 -9.08
C GLN A 28 6.17 -5.68 -8.63
N MET A 29 6.31 -5.05 -7.46
CA MET A 29 5.23 -4.27 -6.85
C MET A 29 5.01 -2.91 -7.52
N GLU A 30 6.07 -2.24 -7.98
CA GLU A 30 5.98 -0.92 -8.60
C GLU A 30 5.24 -0.95 -9.95
N PRO A 31 5.55 -1.86 -10.90
CA PRO A 31 4.78 -1.96 -12.14
C PRO A 31 3.29 -2.26 -11.90
N ALA A 32 2.98 -3.16 -10.95
CA ALA A 32 1.59 -3.48 -10.60
C ALA A 32 0.84 -2.27 -10.02
N ARG A 33 1.53 -1.45 -9.21
CA ARG A 33 0.97 -0.23 -8.63
C ARG A 33 0.72 0.83 -9.70
N LEU A 34 1.66 1.06 -10.61
CA LEU A 34 1.50 1.98 -11.74
C LEU A 34 0.32 1.58 -12.63
N LYS A 35 0.18 0.29 -12.95
CA LYS A 35 -0.95 -0.24 -13.72
C LYS A 35 -2.28 0.06 -13.04
N LYS A 36 -2.39 -0.21 -11.73
CA LYS A 36 -3.59 0.09 -10.94
C LYS A 36 -3.93 1.58 -10.95
N TRP A 37 -2.94 2.46 -10.82
CA TRP A 37 -3.15 3.91 -10.85
C TRP A 37 -3.60 4.42 -12.22
N ALA A 38 -3.10 3.83 -13.30
CA ALA A 38 -3.53 4.15 -14.65
C ALA A 38 -4.98 3.69 -14.89
N GLU A 39 -5.33 2.45 -14.51
CA GLU A 39 -6.67 1.89 -14.65
C GLU A 39 -7.74 2.70 -13.90
N MET A 40 -7.39 3.28 -12.76
CA MET A 40 -8.32 4.06 -11.95
C MET A 40 -8.39 5.56 -12.32
N ASP A 41 -7.64 6.03 -13.32
CA ASP A 41 -7.49 7.45 -13.62
C ASP A 41 -7.11 8.27 -12.36
N LEU A 42 -6.06 7.83 -11.66
CA LEU A 42 -5.67 8.44 -10.38
C LEU A 42 -5.41 9.94 -10.51
N TYR A 43 -4.76 10.36 -11.60
CA TYR A 43 -4.50 11.78 -11.83
C TYR A 43 -5.79 12.58 -12.00
N GLY A 44 -6.75 12.08 -12.79
CA GLY A 44 -8.06 12.73 -12.93
C GLY A 44 -8.83 12.76 -11.60
N LEU A 45 -8.77 11.71 -10.79
CA LEU A 45 -9.34 11.70 -9.43
C LEU A 45 -8.75 12.81 -8.55
N ILE A 46 -7.42 12.97 -8.56
CA ILE A 46 -6.73 14.03 -7.81
C ILE A 46 -7.17 15.42 -8.30
N ARG A 47 -7.29 15.61 -9.62
CA ARG A 47 -7.74 16.88 -10.20
C ARG A 47 -9.19 17.22 -9.81
N ARG A 48 -10.09 16.24 -9.83
CA ARG A 48 -11.49 16.40 -9.39
C ARG A 48 -11.57 16.73 -7.90
N ALA A 49 -10.80 16.04 -7.07
CA ALA A 49 -10.79 16.28 -5.61
C ALA A 49 -10.27 17.67 -5.21
N ARG A 50 -9.53 18.35 -6.11
CA ARG A 50 -8.98 19.70 -5.89
C ARG A 50 -9.66 20.79 -6.72
N GLU A 51 -10.85 20.52 -7.26
CA GLU A 51 -11.61 21.52 -7.99
C GLU A 51 -11.90 22.75 -7.12
N GLY A 52 -11.70 23.95 -7.67
CA GLY A 52 -11.89 25.23 -6.97
C GLY A 52 -10.76 25.64 -6.00
N ALA A 53 -9.79 24.78 -5.71
CA ALA A 53 -8.64 25.14 -4.89
C ALA A 53 -7.67 26.08 -5.63
N GLU A 54 -6.87 26.83 -4.86
CA GLU A 54 -5.82 27.67 -5.42
C GLU A 54 -4.87 26.84 -6.30
N LYS A 55 -4.57 27.39 -7.49
CA LYS A 55 -3.74 26.70 -8.48
C LYS A 55 -2.28 26.83 -8.10
N PHE A 56 -1.62 25.69 -7.97
CA PHE A 56 -0.17 25.59 -7.96
C PHE A 56 0.29 25.09 -9.34
N ILE A 57 1.20 25.83 -9.98
CA ILE A 57 1.73 25.51 -11.31
C ILE A 57 3.21 25.20 -11.15
N LEU A 58 3.59 23.95 -11.43
CA LEU A 58 4.98 23.52 -11.54
C LEU A 58 5.36 23.56 -13.03
N HIS A 59 6.24 24.48 -13.40
CA HIS A 59 6.84 24.50 -14.73
C HIS A 59 7.94 23.45 -14.77
N ASP A 60 7.70 22.35 -15.48
CA ASP A 60 8.73 21.36 -15.80
C ASP A 60 9.47 21.82 -17.05
N GLY A 61 10.78 21.94 -16.95
CA GLY A 61 11.62 22.40 -18.06
C GLY A 61 11.69 21.33 -19.15
N PRO A 62 11.90 21.73 -20.42
CA PRO A 62 12.22 20.74 -21.43
C PRO A 62 13.49 19.98 -21.00
N PRO A 63 13.57 18.67 -21.27
CA PRO A 63 14.67 17.82 -20.79
C PRO A 63 16.05 18.19 -21.38
N TYR A 64 16.10 19.14 -22.32
CA TYR A 64 17.31 19.71 -22.93
C TYR A 64 17.16 21.22 -23.14
#